data_AF-A0A0J8S627-F1
#
_entry.id   AF-A0A0J8S627-F1
#
_cell.length_a   1.000
_cell.length_b   1.000
_cell.length_c   1.000
_cell.angle_alpha   90.00
_cell.angle_beta   90.00
_cell.angle_gamma   90.00
#
_symmetry.space_group_name_H-M   'P 1'
#
loop_
_entity.id
_entity.type
_entity.pdbx_description
1 polymer ?
#
loop_
_entity_poly.entity_id
_entity_poly.type
_entity_poly.pdbx_seq_one_letter_code
_entity_poly.pdbx_strand_id
1 'polypeptide(L)'
;MLGREGVNGLYDYFVSKYGSEDSIRFQEARSNFVKSMAAYSVISYLLQFKDRHNGNIMIDDAGHIIHIDFGFCFDIAPGGIRFERAPFKLTSEMIAVMGGRAPYQHHQPPTESSGLSFPGISTHHHLNSQSYRWFEALVVKAFLASRPYQAKLAQIVTLMLDSGLPCFKPDTLKNFRDRFVLDKSEHEAAQFMRELIRKSYASMSTGAYDQFQLWSNNIPY
;
A
#
# COMPACT_ATOMS: atom_id res chain seq x y z
N MET A 1 -1.69 -19.10 4.01
CA MET A 1 -1.43 -17.78 4.62
C MET A 1 0.06 -17.52 4.49
N LEU A 2 0.47 -16.33 4.02
CA LEU A 2 1.86 -15.91 4.19
C LEU A 2 2.22 -16.13 5.68
N GLY A 3 3.33 -16.81 5.95
CA GLY A 3 3.77 -17.14 7.30
C GLY A 3 3.53 -18.58 7.80
N ARG A 4 2.94 -19.51 7.04
CA ARG A 4 2.79 -20.92 7.48
C ARG A 4 3.68 -21.97 6.82
N GLU A 5 4.45 -21.63 5.79
CA GLU A 5 5.28 -22.61 5.08
C GLU A 5 6.59 -21.99 4.56
N GLY A 6 7.54 -21.63 5.43
CA GLY A 6 8.96 -21.45 5.06
C GLY A 6 9.31 -20.40 3.98
N VAL A 7 8.36 -19.60 3.52
CA VAL A 7 8.58 -18.52 2.55
C VAL A 7 8.76 -17.22 3.32
N ASN A 8 9.99 -16.70 3.33
CA ASN A 8 10.42 -15.59 4.19
C ASN A 8 10.00 -14.19 3.69
N GLY A 9 9.24 -14.10 2.59
CA GLY A 9 8.72 -12.83 2.12
C GLY A 9 7.78 -12.94 0.92
N LEU A 10 7.06 -11.86 0.65
CA LEU A 10 6.06 -11.80 -0.42
C LEU A 10 6.63 -12.10 -1.81
N TYR A 11 7.84 -11.64 -2.10
CA TYR A 11 8.50 -11.90 -3.38
C TYR A 11 8.80 -13.39 -3.57
N ASP A 12 9.35 -14.04 -2.54
CA ASP A 12 9.64 -15.47 -2.57
C ASP A 12 8.36 -16.30 -2.76
N TYR A 13 7.23 -15.82 -2.21
CA TYR A 13 5.92 -16.44 -2.44
C TYR A 13 5.51 -16.35 -3.90
N PHE A 14 5.69 -15.18 -4.53
CA PHE A 14 5.42 -15.01 -5.95
C PHE A 14 6.29 -15.93 -6.81
N VAL A 15 7.59 -16.05 -6.50
CA VAL A 15 8.51 -16.93 -7.21
C VAL A 15 8.11 -18.40 -7.05
N SER A 16 7.81 -18.83 -5.82
CA SER A 16 7.40 -20.20 -5.51
C SER A 16 6.08 -20.58 -6.20
N LYS A 17 5.09 -19.68 -6.19
CA LYS A 17 3.75 -19.95 -6.72
C LYS A 17 3.65 -19.80 -8.24
N TYR A 18 4.30 -18.80 -8.81
CA TYR A 18 4.13 -18.41 -10.21
C TYR A 18 5.33 -18.75 -11.11
N GLY A 19 6.48 -19.11 -10.54
CA GLY A 19 7.70 -19.43 -11.26
C GLY A 19 8.70 -18.28 -11.26
N SER A 20 9.75 -18.38 -12.10
CA SER A 20 10.76 -17.33 -12.22
C SER A 20 10.15 -15.99 -12.65
N GLU A 21 10.82 -14.89 -12.33
CA GLU A 21 10.34 -13.54 -12.66
C GLU A 21 10.06 -13.39 -14.17
N ASP A 22 10.87 -13.99 -15.04
CA ASP A 22 10.69 -13.93 -16.49
C ASP A 22 9.54 -14.81 -17.03
N SER A 23 8.94 -15.64 -16.19
CA SER A 23 7.85 -16.54 -16.62
C SER A 23 6.56 -15.76 -16.90
N ILE A 24 5.80 -16.21 -17.90
CA ILE A 24 4.51 -15.61 -18.27
C ILE A 24 3.57 -15.54 -17.07
N ARG A 25 3.49 -16.63 -16.29
CA ARG A 25 2.61 -16.74 -15.12
C ARG A 25 2.99 -15.73 -14.02
N PHE A 26 4.29 -15.51 -13.77
CA PHE A 26 4.74 -14.46 -12.85
C PHE A 26 4.38 -13.07 -13.37
N GLN A 27 4.58 -12.80 -14.66
CA GLN A 27 4.25 -11.51 -15.28
C GLN A 27 2.76 -11.19 -15.19
N GLU A 28 1.90 -12.17 -15.44
CA GLU A 28 0.45 -12.05 -15.31
C GLU A 28 0.04 -11.75 -13.86
N ALA A 29 0.55 -12.54 -12.91
CA ALA A 29 0.30 -12.32 -11.48
C ALA A 29 0.80 -10.95 -11.01
N ARG A 30 1.97 -10.52 -11.46
CA ARG A 30 2.52 -9.19 -11.18
C ARG A 30 1.66 -8.07 -11.75
N SER A 31 1.12 -8.23 -12.96
CA SER A 31 0.19 -7.27 -13.55
C SER A 31 -1.10 -7.16 -12.72
N ASN A 32 -1.65 -8.28 -12.30
CA ASN A 32 -2.83 -8.33 -11.43
C ASN A 32 -2.57 -7.68 -10.07
N PHE A 33 -1.40 -7.95 -9.49
CA PHE A 33 -0.92 -7.32 -8.26
C PHE A 33 -0.83 -5.81 -8.40
N VAL A 34 -0.18 -5.31 -9.47
CA VAL A 34 -0.01 -3.86 -9.71
C VAL A 34 -1.35 -3.16 -9.88
N LYS A 35 -2.29 -3.73 -10.65
CA LYS A 35 -3.63 -3.15 -10.87
C LYS A 35 -4.44 -3.10 -9.59
N SER A 36 -4.52 -4.22 -8.88
CA SER A 36 -5.30 -4.32 -7.63
C SER A 36 -4.70 -3.44 -6.54
N MET A 37 -3.37 -3.40 -6.41
CA MET A 37 -2.67 -2.53 -5.48
C MET A 37 -2.95 -1.05 -5.78
N ALA A 38 -2.91 -0.62 -7.04
CA ALA A 38 -3.23 0.76 -7.41
C ALA A 38 -4.65 1.15 -7.02
N ALA A 39 -5.63 0.28 -7.27
CA ALA A 39 -7.02 0.51 -6.89
C ALA A 39 -7.18 0.60 -5.36
N TYR A 40 -6.59 -0.35 -4.62
CA TYR A 40 -6.67 -0.38 -3.16
C TYR A 40 -5.93 0.79 -2.50
N SER A 41 -4.84 1.30 -3.09
CA SER A 41 -4.17 2.53 -2.62
C SER A 41 -5.09 3.74 -2.69
N VAL A 42 -5.80 3.93 -3.81
CA VAL A 42 -6.71 5.07 -3.99
C VAL A 42 -7.90 4.96 -3.04
N ILE A 43 -8.56 3.80 -2.97
CA ILE A 43 -9.75 3.66 -2.11
C ILE A 43 -9.39 3.72 -0.62
N SER A 44 -8.23 3.19 -0.22
CA SER A 44 -7.77 3.27 1.17
C SER A 44 -7.47 4.71 1.57
N TYR A 45 -6.92 5.51 0.65
CA TYR A 45 -6.75 6.94 0.86
C TYR A 45 -8.10 7.65 0.97
N LEU A 46 -9.03 7.41 0.04
CA LEU A 46 -10.33 8.09 0.00
C LEU A 46 -11.23 7.73 1.19
N LEU A 47 -11.26 6.46 1.62
CA LEU A 47 -12.11 5.97 2.71
C LEU A 47 -11.40 5.90 4.06
N GLN A 48 -10.08 6.09 4.10
CA GLN A 48 -9.27 6.08 5.31
C GLN A 48 -9.45 4.79 6.12
N PHE A 49 -9.15 3.65 5.50
CA PHE A 49 -9.05 2.39 6.24
C PHE A 49 -7.91 2.48 7.26
N LYS A 50 -8.22 2.49 8.56
CA LYS A 50 -7.21 2.79 9.61
C LYS A 50 -6.47 1.56 10.10
N ASP A 51 -7.11 0.39 10.12
CA ASP A 51 -6.50 -0.85 10.63
C ASP A 51 -5.87 -1.68 9.51
N ARG A 52 -4.90 -1.09 8.78
CA ARG A 52 -4.28 -1.69 7.60
C ARG A 52 -2.91 -2.29 7.91
N HIS A 53 -2.94 -3.53 8.41
CA HIS A 53 -1.77 -4.38 8.65
C HIS A 53 -1.77 -5.61 7.70
N ASN A 54 -0.65 -6.34 7.64
CA ASN A 54 -0.47 -7.47 6.72
C ASN A 54 -1.55 -8.55 6.87
N GLY A 55 -1.98 -8.86 8.09
CA GLY A 55 -3.10 -9.80 8.34
C GLY A 55 -4.43 -9.44 7.69
N ASN A 56 -4.67 -8.17 7.35
CA ASN A 56 -5.89 -7.71 6.68
C ASN A 56 -5.72 -7.51 5.16
N ILE A 57 -4.60 -7.99 4.62
CA ILE A 57 -4.24 -7.90 3.20
C ILE A 57 -4.00 -9.32 2.69
N MET A 58 -4.90 -9.80 1.86
CA MET A 58 -4.86 -11.13 1.27
C MET A 58 -4.41 -11.07 -0.19
N ILE A 59 -3.96 -12.22 -0.70
CA ILE A 59 -3.62 -12.40 -2.12
C ILE A 59 -4.32 -13.65 -2.63
N ASP A 60 -4.96 -13.54 -3.80
CA ASP A 60 -5.65 -14.65 -4.45
C ASP A 60 -4.71 -15.50 -5.34
N ASP A 61 -5.28 -16.50 -6.02
CA ASP A 61 -4.53 -17.40 -6.89
C ASP A 61 -4.07 -16.79 -8.21
N ALA A 62 -4.60 -15.62 -8.58
CA ALA A 62 -4.25 -14.88 -9.78
C ALA A 62 -3.27 -13.72 -9.49
N GLY A 63 -2.89 -13.50 -8.23
CA GLY A 63 -1.96 -12.46 -7.80
C GLY A 63 -2.62 -11.13 -7.45
N HIS A 64 -3.94 -11.05 -7.33
CA HIS A 64 -4.62 -9.83 -6.88
C HIS A 64 -4.41 -9.62 -5.38
N ILE A 65 -4.14 -8.39 -4.98
CA ILE A 65 -4.26 -7.98 -3.59
C ILE A 65 -5.73 -7.71 -3.26
N ILE A 66 -6.17 -8.16 -2.08
CA ILE A 66 -7.54 -8.00 -1.60
C ILE A 66 -7.46 -7.52 -0.15
N HIS A 67 -8.01 -6.34 0.12
CA HIS A 67 -8.16 -5.88 1.50
C HIS A 67 -9.42 -6.51 2.11
N ILE A 68 -9.30 -6.95 3.36
CA ILE A 68 -10.42 -7.48 4.16
C ILE A 68 -10.54 -6.72 5.48
N ASP A 69 -11.61 -7.01 6.22
CA ASP A 69 -11.90 -6.40 7.52
C ASP A 69 -11.95 -4.86 7.48
N PHE A 70 -13.07 -4.33 7.00
CA PHE A 70 -13.30 -2.89 6.87
C PHE A 70 -13.93 -2.28 8.14
N GLY A 71 -13.81 -2.93 9.30
CA GLY A 71 -14.44 -2.47 10.55
C GLY A 71 -14.01 -1.05 10.98
N PHE A 72 -12.87 -0.57 10.47
CA PHE A 72 -12.28 0.74 10.78
C PHE A 72 -12.12 1.60 9.53
N CYS A 73 -13.22 2.24 9.11
CA CYS A 73 -13.24 3.23 8.03
C CYS A 73 -13.42 4.65 8.59
N PHE A 74 -13.02 5.65 7.80
CA PHE A 74 -13.14 7.08 8.11
C PHE A 74 -12.38 7.50 9.38
N ASP A 75 -13.11 7.86 10.43
CA ASP A 75 -12.58 8.54 11.62
C ASP A 75 -12.49 7.65 12.87
N ILE A 76 -12.74 6.34 12.77
CA ILE A 76 -12.42 5.38 13.84
C ILE A 76 -11.03 4.80 13.61
N ALA A 77 -10.22 4.81 14.66
CA ALA A 77 -9.02 3.98 14.78
C ALA A 77 -9.21 2.97 15.93
N PRO A 78 -8.64 1.76 15.82
CA PRO A 78 -8.63 0.80 16.92
C PRO A 78 -7.98 1.43 18.17
N GLY A 79 -8.64 1.33 19.32
CA GLY A 79 -8.14 1.86 20.60
C GLY A 79 -8.16 3.38 20.77
N GLY A 80 -8.76 4.15 19.84
CA GLY A 80 -8.90 5.61 19.96
C GLY A 80 -7.61 6.42 19.74
N ILE A 81 -6.47 5.75 19.53
CA ILE A 81 -5.19 6.39 19.25
C ILE A 81 -5.06 6.59 17.73
N ARG A 82 -4.98 7.85 17.30
CA ARG A 82 -4.70 8.21 15.89
C ARG A 82 -3.22 7.98 15.58
N PHE A 83 -2.82 6.75 15.30
CA PHE A 83 -1.56 6.49 14.63
C PHE A 83 -1.67 6.94 13.17
N GLU A 84 -1.66 8.25 12.92
CA GLU A 84 -1.70 8.77 11.56
C GLU A 84 -0.34 8.56 10.92
N ARG A 85 -0.20 7.52 10.10
CA ARG A 85 1.09 7.06 9.59
C ARG A 85 0.89 6.28 8.27
N ALA A 86 1.33 6.92 7.18
CA ALA A 86 1.12 6.59 5.75
C ALA A 86 -0.31 6.81 5.18
N PRO A 87 -0.45 7.51 4.02
CA PRO A 87 -1.73 7.67 3.30
C PRO A 87 -2.42 6.35 2.90
N PHE A 88 -1.63 5.30 2.67
CA PHE A 88 -2.06 3.91 2.43
C PHE A 88 -0.84 2.98 2.61
N LYS A 89 -1.08 1.68 2.82
CA LYS A 89 -0.01 0.68 3.00
C LYS A 89 0.78 0.49 1.70
N LEU A 90 2.10 0.62 1.77
CA LEU A 90 3.02 0.30 0.66
C LEU A 90 4.36 -0.15 1.26
N THR A 91 4.59 -1.46 1.32
CA THR A 91 5.79 -2.04 1.96
C THR A 91 6.91 -2.30 0.96
N SER A 92 8.14 -2.46 1.46
CA SER A 92 9.30 -2.86 0.65
C SER A 92 9.08 -4.21 -0.05
N GLU A 93 8.35 -5.13 0.57
CA GLU A 93 8.01 -6.42 -0.03
C GLU A 93 7.05 -6.29 -1.22
N MET A 94 6.06 -5.40 -1.12
CA MET A 94 5.16 -5.09 -2.23
C MET A 94 5.94 -4.48 -3.41
N ILE A 95 6.91 -3.61 -3.10
CA ILE A 95 7.80 -3.01 -4.12
C ILE A 95 8.70 -4.08 -4.74
N ALA A 96 9.15 -5.06 -3.96
CA ALA A 96 9.93 -6.20 -4.47
C ALA A 96 9.18 -6.99 -5.55
N VAL A 97 7.90 -7.27 -5.35
CA VAL A 97 7.04 -7.88 -6.40
C VAL A 97 6.94 -7.00 -7.65
N MET A 98 6.95 -5.69 -7.48
CA MET A 98 6.97 -4.73 -8.59
C MET A 98 8.35 -4.58 -9.24
N GLY A 99 9.34 -5.41 -8.90
CA GLY A 99 10.69 -5.37 -9.48
C GLY A 99 11.58 -4.27 -8.89
N GLY A 100 11.18 -3.64 -7.79
CA GLY A 100 12.08 -2.81 -7.00
C GLY A 100 12.98 -3.70 -6.17
N ARG A 101 14.30 -3.67 -6.36
CA ARG A 101 15.20 -4.55 -5.59
C ARG A 101 14.92 -4.36 -4.09
N ALA A 102 14.63 -5.40 -3.33
CA ALA A 102 14.70 -5.27 -1.87
C ALA A 102 16.18 -5.07 -1.51
N PRO A 103 16.53 -4.28 -0.48
CA PRO A 103 17.87 -4.31 0.07
C PRO A 103 18.05 -5.65 0.80
N TYR A 104 18.27 -6.74 0.04
CA TYR A 104 18.72 -7.98 0.66
C TYR A 104 20.21 -7.86 0.97
N GLN A 105 20.52 -8.01 2.26
CA GLN A 105 21.85 -8.34 2.74
C GLN A 105 22.24 -9.68 2.12
N HIS A 106 23.10 -9.63 1.11
CA HIS A 106 23.81 -10.79 0.65
C HIS A 106 24.69 -11.26 1.82
N HIS A 107 24.33 -12.38 2.46
CA HIS A 107 25.28 -13.15 3.26
C HIS A 107 26.24 -13.83 2.27
N GLN A 108 27.18 -13.05 1.72
CA GLN A 108 28.41 -13.62 1.17
C GLN A 108 29.36 -13.86 2.34
N PRO A 109 30.04 -15.02 2.42
CA PRO A 109 31.16 -15.15 3.33
C PRO A 109 32.22 -14.09 2.95
N PRO A 110 32.90 -13.45 3.92
CA PRO A 110 33.78 -12.33 3.62
C PRO A 110 34.99 -12.82 2.83
N THR A 111 35.09 -12.41 1.58
CA THR A 111 36.36 -12.42 0.85
C THR A 111 37.05 -11.08 1.12
N GLU A 112 38.20 -11.15 1.79
CA GLU A 112 39.08 -10.03 2.07
C GLU A 112 39.64 -9.45 0.75
N SER A 113 39.13 -8.28 0.35
CA SER A 113 39.96 -7.29 -0.34
C SER A 113 39.30 -5.91 -0.27
N SER A 114 39.91 -5.09 0.59
CA SER A 114 39.79 -3.66 0.80
C SER A 114 39.44 -2.80 -0.43
N GLY A 115 38.29 -2.13 -0.33
CA GLY A 115 37.95 -0.92 -1.07
C GLY A 115 36.98 -0.08 -0.22
N LEU A 116 37.49 0.97 0.43
CA LEU A 116 36.70 1.89 1.27
C LEU A 116 35.62 2.58 0.42
N SER A 117 34.39 2.06 0.52
CA SER A 117 33.20 2.66 -0.08
C SER A 117 32.40 3.33 1.03
N PHE A 118 32.26 4.65 0.97
CA PHE A 118 31.44 5.42 1.89
C PHE A 118 29.95 5.05 1.77
N PRO A 119 29.17 4.98 2.87
CA PRO A 119 27.74 4.69 2.81
C PRO A 119 26.96 5.97 2.42
N GLY A 120 26.96 6.28 1.13
CA GLY A 120 26.17 7.36 0.53
C GLY A 120 25.05 6.81 -0.35
N ILE A 121 23.81 6.85 0.17
CA ILE A 121 22.56 7.09 -0.56
C ILE A 121 22.45 6.44 -1.96
N SER A 122 22.00 5.18 -2.00
CA SER A 122 21.50 4.53 -3.24
C SER A 122 20.00 4.22 -3.15
N THR A 123 19.20 5.12 -2.56
CA THR A 123 17.73 4.96 -2.48
C THR A 123 17.03 5.09 -3.84
N HIS A 124 17.71 5.63 -4.86
CA HIS A 124 17.14 5.87 -6.18
C HIS A 124 17.01 4.62 -7.07
N HIS A 125 17.80 3.57 -6.85
CA HIS A 125 17.78 2.40 -7.75
C HIS A 125 16.60 1.45 -7.50
N HIS A 126 15.91 1.59 -6.36
CA HIS A 126 14.86 0.68 -5.90
C HIS A 126 13.46 0.99 -6.47
N LEU A 127 13.22 2.20 -6.99
CA LEU A 127 11.89 2.64 -7.48
C LEU A 127 11.82 2.81 -9.01
N ASN A 128 12.87 2.45 -9.74
CA ASN A 128 12.96 2.70 -11.19
C ASN A 128 12.41 1.57 -12.08
N SER A 129 11.82 0.53 -11.50
CA SER A 129 11.26 -0.58 -12.26
C SER A 129 10.10 -0.10 -13.15
N GLN A 130 9.90 -0.78 -14.29
CA GLN A 130 8.77 -0.48 -15.18
C GLN A 130 7.43 -0.72 -14.49
N SER A 131 7.31 -1.80 -13.72
CA SER A 131 6.07 -2.15 -13.02
C SER A 131 5.74 -1.15 -11.90
N TYR A 132 6.73 -0.62 -11.18
CA TYR A 132 6.49 0.42 -10.18
C TYR A 132 6.03 1.73 -10.81
N ARG A 133 6.69 2.18 -11.89
CA ARG A 133 6.23 3.37 -12.66
C ARG A 133 4.82 3.19 -13.21
N TRP A 134 4.47 1.97 -13.61
CA TRP A 134 3.12 1.66 -14.04
C TRP A 134 2.12 1.71 -12.87
N PHE A 135 2.46 1.17 -11.70
CA PHE A 135 1.69 1.32 -10.47
C PHE A 135 1.43 2.80 -10.15
N GLU A 136 2.46 3.65 -10.12
CA GLU A 136 2.30 5.08 -9.85
C GLU A 136 1.35 5.74 -10.87
N ALA A 137 1.53 5.43 -12.16
CA ALA A 137 0.67 5.96 -13.21
C ALA A 137 -0.78 5.51 -13.06
N LEU A 138 -1.03 4.25 -12.67
CA LEU A 138 -2.37 3.73 -12.41
C LEU A 138 -3.01 4.39 -11.19
N VAL A 139 -2.27 4.58 -10.08
CA VAL A 139 -2.78 5.29 -8.89
C VAL A 139 -3.22 6.70 -9.24
N VAL A 140 -2.37 7.45 -9.97
CA VAL A 140 -2.69 8.81 -10.42
C VAL A 140 -3.91 8.81 -11.33
N LYS A 141 -3.95 7.94 -12.35
CA LYS A 141 -5.09 7.84 -13.28
C LYS A 141 -6.39 7.49 -12.57
N ALA A 142 -6.37 6.51 -11.67
CA ALA A 142 -7.53 6.10 -10.90
C ALA A 142 -8.02 7.22 -9.97
N PHE A 143 -7.11 7.94 -9.32
CA PHE A 143 -7.47 9.08 -8.51
C PHE A 143 -8.12 10.19 -9.35
N LEU A 144 -7.49 10.63 -10.44
CA LEU A 144 -8.04 11.66 -11.33
C LEU A 144 -9.41 11.26 -11.88
N ALA A 145 -9.55 10.00 -12.32
CA ALA A 145 -10.82 9.45 -12.80
C ALA A 145 -11.92 9.45 -11.73
N SER A 146 -11.58 9.36 -10.45
CA SER A 146 -12.55 9.40 -9.35
C SER A 146 -13.07 10.81 -9.03
N ARG A 147 -12.28 11.86 -9.32
CA ARG A 147 -12.59 13.26 -8.92
C ARG A 147 -13.93 13.78 -9.45
N PRO A 148 -14.31 13.56 -10.72
CA PRO A 148 -15.62 13.97 -11.23
C PRO A 148 -16.81 13.32 -10.51
N TYR A 149 -16.60 12.18 -9.85
CA TYR A 149 -17.64 11.42 -9.15
C TYR A 149 -17.72 11.72 -7.65
N GLN A 150 -16.92 12.67 -7.14
CA GLN A 150 -16.85 13.03 -5.72
C GLN A 150 -18.25 13.28 -5.11
N ALA A 151 -19.09 14.06 -5.78
CA ALA A 151 -20.43 14.39 -5.27
C ALA A 151 -21.33 13.14 -5.14
N LYS A 152 -21.32 12.25 -6.14
CA LYS A 152 -22.09 11.00 -6.12
C LYS A 152 -21.60 10.05 -5.03
N LEU A 153 -20.28 9.92 -4.89
CA LEU A 153 -19.68 9.10 -3.83
C LEU A 153 -20.01 9.66 -2.44
N ALA A 154 -19.99 10.99 -2.28
CA ALA A 154 -20.33 11.64 -1.01
C ALA A 154 -21.82 11.46 -0.65
N GLN A 155 -22.71 11.39 -1.64
CA GLN A 155 -24.13 11.09 -1.40
C GLN A 155 -24.32 9.68 -0.83
N ILE A 156 -23.58 8.68 -1.35
CA ILE A 156 -23.61 7.32 -0.81
C ILE A 156 -23.16 7.33 0.67
N VAL A 157 -22.09 8.04 0.99
CA VAL A 157 -21.61 8.21 2.37
C VAL A 157 -22.67 8.92 3.24
N THR A 158 -23.35 9.92 2.69
CA THR A 158 -24.40 10.68 3.39
C THR A 158 -25.57 9.78 3.79
N LEU A 159 -26.00 8.87 2.92
CA LEU A 159 -27.07 7.91 3.22
C LEU A 159 -26.71 6.96 4.37
N MET A 160 -25.43 6.79 4.67
CA MET A 160 -24.96 5.94 5.77
C MET A 160 -24.73 6.70 7.08
N LEU A 161 -24.77 8.04 7.10
CA LEU A 161 -24.48 8.82 8.31
C LEU A 161 -25.45 8.51 9.47
N ASP A 162 -26.72 8.26 9.16
CA ASP A 162 -27.76 7.99 10.15
C ASP A 162 -27.83 6.52 10.57
N SER A 163 -26.89 5.68 10.14
CA SER A 163 -26.91 4.25 10.44
C SER A 163 -26.57 3.91 11.90
N GLY A 164 -26.17 4.90 12.71
CA GLY A 164 -25.68 4.71 14.07
C GLY A 164 -24.31 4.05 14.17
N LEU A 165 -23.59 3.89 13.05
CA LEU A 165 -22.25 3.33 13.06
C LEU A 165 -21.25 4.37 13.60
N PRO A 166 -20.33 3.98 14.49
CA PRO A 166 -19.41 4.93 15.14
C PRO A 166 -18.41 5.60 14.18
N CYS A 167 -18.37 5.19 12.91
CA CYS A 167 -17.41 5.65 11.89
C CYS A 167 -17.79 6.99 11.28
N PHE A 168 -19.05 7.37 11.43
CA PHE A 168 -19.58 8.61 10.91
C PHE A 168 -19.57 9.67 12.00
N LYS A 169 -18.51 10.50 12.00
CA LYS A 169 -18.40 11.70 12.83
C LYS A 169 -18.90 12.93 12.06
N PRO A 170 -19.20 14.05 12.74
CA PRO A 170 -19.69 15.26 12.08
C PRO A 170 -18.81 15.74 10.91
N ASP A 171 -17.49 15.63 11.05
CA ASP A 171 -16.53 16.05 10.02
C ASP A 171 -16.23 14.98 8.96
N THR A 172 -16.74 13.74 9.10
CA THR A 172 -16.39 12.63 8.21
C THR A 172 -16.71 12.94 6.76
N LEU A 173 -17.88 13.52 6.51
CA LEU A 173 -18.30 13.87 5.16
C LEU A 173 -17.42 14.99 4.59
N LYS A 174 -17.13 16.03 5.37
CA LYS A 174 -16.24 17.12 4.97
C LYS A 174 -14.85 16.58 4.61
N ASN A 175 -14.25 15.80 5.50
CA ASN A 175 -12.95 15.16 5.30
C ASN A 175 -12.95 14.26 4.06
N PHE A 176 -14.03 13.52 3.81
CA PHE A 176 -14.18 12.71 2.59
C PHE A 176 -14.17 13.56 1.33
N ARG A 177 -14.90 14.69 1.30
CA ARG A 177 -14.89 15.61 0.15
C ARG A 177 -13.51 16.21 -0.08
N ASP A 178 -12.87 16.70 0.98
CA ASP A 178 -11.59 17.40 0.93
C ASP A 178 -10.47 16.51 0.35
N ARG A 179 -10.54 15.19 0.54
CA ARG A 179 -9.57 14.22 -0.01
C ARG A 179 -9.56 14.13 -1.53
N PHE A 180 -10.59 14.60 -2.24
CA PHE A 180 -10.57 14.63 -3.71
C PHE A 180 -9.80 15.83 -4.27
N VAL A 181 -9.38 16.78 -3.41
CA VAL A 181 -8.62 17.99 -3.75
C VAL A 181 -9.16 18.69 -4.99
N LEU A 182 -10.46 18.98 -4.99
CA LEU A 182 -11.15 19.59 -6.15
C LEU A 182 -10.76 21.05 -6.38
N ASP A 183 -10.11 21.69 -5.41
CA ASP A 183 -9.49 23.01 -5.52
C ASP A 183 -8.26 23.03 -6.46
N LYS A 184 -7.67 21.85 -6.73
CA LYS A 184 -6.47 21.70 -7.54
C LYS A 184 -6.80 21.43 -9.01
N SER A 185 -5.95 21.87 -9.92
CA SER A 185 -5.97 21.39 -11.30
C SER A 185 -5.66 19.88 -11.39
N GLU A 186 -5.95 19.24 -12.51
CA GLU A 186 -5.57 17.82 -12.72
C GLU A 186 -4.06 17.59 -12.60
N HIS A 187 -3.25 18.54 -13.07
CA HIS A 187 -1.80 18.47 -12.93
C HIS A 187 -1.37 18.50 -11.46
N GLU A 188 -1.86 19.46 -10.68
CA GLU A 188 -1.54 19.58 -9.26
C GLU A 188 -2.06 18.40 -8.44
N ALA A 189 -3.26 17.89 -8.76
CA ALA A 189 -3.82 16.69 -8.15
C ALA A 189 -2.98 15.43 -8.46
N ALA A 190 -2.42 15.33 -9.68
CA ALA A 190 -1.49 14.26 -10.03
C ALA A 190 -0.20 14.32 -9.20
N GLN A 191 0.39 15.52 -9.04
CA GLN A 191 1.58 15.71 -8.20
C GLN A 191 1.29 15.42 -6.73
N PHE A 192 0.13 15.84 -6.24
CA PHE A 192 -0.34 15.53 -4.90
C PHE A 192 -0.38 14.02 -4.64
N MET A 193 -0.95 13.23 -5.56
CA MET A 193 -0.98 11.77 -5.43
C MET A 193 0.40 11.14 -5.48
N ARG A 194 1.32 11.63 -6.31
CA ARG A 194 2.71 11.15 -6.34
C ARG A 194 3.41 11.38 -5.01
N GLU A 195 3.19 12.54 -4.39
CA GLU A 195 3.75 12.81 -3.06
C GLU A 195 3.15 11.90 -1.99
N LEU A 196 1.86 11.54 -2.08
CA LEU A 196 1.27 10.53 -1.19
C LEU A 196 1.91 9.15 -1.35
N ILE A 197 2.17 8.71 -2.59
CA ILE A 197 2.87 7.45 -2.85
C ILE A 197 4.27 7.47 -2.20
N ARG A 198 5.01 8.57 -2.39
CA ARG A 198 6.34 8.75 -1.81
C ARG A 198 6.31 8.70 -0.28
N LYS A 199 5.34 9.40 0.34
CA LYS A 199 5.14 9.39 1.80
C LYS A 199 4.75 8.01 2.33
N SER A 200 3.90 7.29 1.60
CA SER A 200 3.52 5.91 1.96
C SER A 200 4.72 4.98 1.99
N TYR A 201 5.63 5.10 1.02
CA TYR A 201 6.87 4.32 1.00
C TYR A 201 7.85 4.72 2.10
N ALA A 202 8.04 6.03 2.32
CA ALA A 202 9.00 6.54 3.32
C ALA A 202 8.56 6.32 4.77
N SER A 203 7.34 5.83 4.99
CA SER A 203 6.77 5.65 6.32
C SER A 203 7.37 4.42 7.02
N MET A 204 8.45 4.61 7.78
CA MET A 204 9.02 3.56 8.65
C MET A 204 8.06 3.05 9.74
N SER A 205 6.96 3.76 9.94
CA SER A 205 5.98 3.47 10.97
C SER A 205 5.05 2.30 10.68
N THR A 206 4.94 1.87 9.42
CA THR A 206 4.09 0.74 9.06
C THR A 206 4.63 -0.55 9.66
N GLY A 207 5.96 -0.70 9.76
CA GLY A 207 6.58 -1.85 10.42
C GLY A 207 6.37 -1.86 11.94
N ALA A 208 6.34 -0.68 12.59
CA ALA A 208 6.08 -0.57 14.02
C ALA A 208 4.65 -0.97 14.39
N TYR A 209 3.66 -0.65 13.55
CA TYR A 209 2.27 -1.07 13.77
C TYR A 209 2.08 -2.57 13.53
N ASP A 210 2.70 -3.13 12.48
CA ASP A 210 2.67 -4.58 12.25
C ASP A 210 3.33 -5.33 13.43
N GLN A 211 4.42 -4.79 14.01
CA GLN A 211 5.05 -5.34 15.22
C GLN A 211 4.14 -5.23 16.46
N PHE A 212 3.41 -4.12 16.60
CA PHE A 212 2.41 -4.00 17.68
C PHE A 212 1.31 -5.05 17.54
N GLN A 213 0.80 -5.26 16.32
CA GLN A 213 -0.23 -6.26 16.02
C GLN A 213 0.27 -7.70 16.24
N LEU A 214 1.53 -7.99 15.88
CA LEU A 214 2.19 -9.25 16.21
C LEU A 214 2.23 -9.46 17.73
N TRP A 215 2.65 -8.43 18.48
CA TRP A 215 2.76 -8.53 19.93
C TRP A 215 1.40 -8.65 20.63
N SER A 216 0.39 -7.90 20.18
CA SER A 216 -0.92 -7.86 20.81
C SER A 216 -1.83 -9.01 20.41
N ASN A 217 -1.81 -9.40 19.13
CA ASN A 217 -2.79 -10.31 18.52
C ASN A 217 -2.15 -11.56 17.89
N ASN A 218 -0.83 -11.73 18.02
CA ASN A 218 -0.08 -12.88 17.51
C ASN A 218 -0.26 -13.12 16.00
N ILE A 219 -0.44 -12.05 15.23
CA ILE A 219 -0.57 -12.10 13.76
C ILE A 219 0.84 -12.06 13.15
N PRO A 220 1.33 -13.14 12.52
CA PRO A 220 2.66 -13.19 11.93
C PRO A 220 2.81 -12.29 10.70
N TYR A 221 4.06 -11.94 10.38
CA TYR A 221 4.47 -11.22 9.17
C TYR A 221 4.49 -12.14 7.94
#